data_AF-A0A9N9WAQ6-F1
#
_entry.id   AF-A0A9N9WAQ6-F1
#
_cell.length_a   1.000
_cell.length_b   1.000
_cell.length_c   1.000
_cell.angle_alpha   90.00
_cell.angle_beta   90.00
_cell.angle_gamma   90.00
#
_symmetry.space_group_name_H-M   'P 1'
#
loop_
_entity.id
_entity.type
_entity.pdbx_description
1 polymer ?
#
loop_
_entity_poly.entity_id
_entity_poly.type
_entity_poly.pdbx_seq_one_letter_code
_entity_poly.pdbx_strand_id
1 'polypeptide(L)'
;MVVFLDIDKFLTRKDFSLLKRTKWPWKRTHFILATKCHNCKTYTDTNLGIPTHFVIFSDRQIIRLLNRKFFWCQTCLLFTIYDHFLDDECEYCYK
;
A
#
# COMPACT_ATOMS: atom_id res chain seq x y z
N MET A 1 18.22 -15.36 -6.85
CA MET A 1 17.01 -15.16 -7.67
C MET A 1 16.21 -14.05 -7.02
N VAL A 2 16.17 -12.86 -7.65
CA VAL A 2 15.40 -11.72 -7.12
C VAL A 2 13.97 -11.89 -7.61
N VAL A 3 13.04 -12.16 -6.71
CA VAL A 3 11.62 -12.18 -7.04
C VAL A 3 11.18 -10.72 -7.07
N PHE A 4 10.87 -10.20 -8.25
CA PHE A 4 10.22 -8.90 -8.37
C PHE A 4 8.76 -9.09 -8.01
N LEU A 5 8.26 -8.34 -7.02
CA LEU A 5 6.82 -8.22 -6.88
C LEU A 5 6.29 -7.54 -8.14
N ASP A 6 5.11 -7.95 -8.58
CA ASP A 6 4.39 -7.21 -9.60
C ASP A 6 3.71 -6.03 -8.90
N ILE A 7 4.37 -4.87 -8.94
CA ILE A 7 4.01 -3.71 -8.13
C ILE A 7 2.94 -2.86 -8.83
N ASP A 8 2.57 -3.18 -10.07
CA ASP A 8 1.46 -2.51 -10.77
C ASP A 8 0.08 -3.10 -10.38
N LYS A 9 0.08 -4.06 -9.45
CA LYS A 9 -1.11 -4.71 -8.90
C LYS A 9 -1.39 -4.24 -7.48
N PHE A 10 -2.65 -4.32 -7.08
CA PHE A 10 -3.05 -4.09 -5.69
C PHE A 10 -2.32 -5.06 -4.76
N LEU A 11 -1.68 -4.52 -3.72
CA LEU A 11 -0.95 -5.32 -2.76
C LEU A 11 -1.89 -6.25 -1.99
N THR A 12 -1.50 -7.51 -1.89
CA THR A 12 -2.19 -8.51 -1.07
C THR A 12 -1.31 -8.98 0.10
N ARG A 13 -1.91 -9.68 1.05
CA ARG A 13 -1.13 -10.33 2.12
C ARG A 13 -0.13 -11.38 1.60
N LYS A 14 -0.38 -11.98 0.44
CA LYS A 14 0.58 -12.90 -0.18
C LYS A 14 1.82 -12.14 -0.65
N ASP A 15 1.62 -10.98 -1.25
CA ASP A 15 2.68 -10.07 -1.68
C ASP A 15 3.51 -9.59 -0.48
N PHE A 16 2.86 -9.27 0.64
CA PHE A 16 3.55 -8.94 1.88
C PHE A 16 4.47 -10.07 2.39
N SER A 17 4.05 -11.33 2.26
CA SER A 17 4.89 -12.46 2.68
C SER A 17 6.15 -12.58 1.81
N LEU A 18 6.05 -12.20 0.53
CA LEU A 18 7.17 -12.16 -0.41
C LEU A 18 8.10 -10.97 -0.15
N LEU A 19 7.55 -9.80 0.21
CA LEU A 19 8.32 -8.58 0.55
C LEU A 19 9.28 -8.75 1.72
N LYS A 20 9.07 -9.72 2.60
CA LYS A 20 10.07 -10.06 3.64
C LYS A 20 11.37 -10.62 3.06
N ARG A 21 11.34 -11.07 1.81
CA ARG A 21 12.45 -11.73 1.11
C ARG A 21 12.89 -10.98 -0.14
N THR A 22 12.20 -9.90 -0.50
CA THR A 22 12.44 -9.13 -1.73
C THR A 22 12.63 -7.65 -1.39
N LYS A 23 13.28 -6.93 -2.31
CA LYS A 23 13.49 -5.49 -2.18
C LYS A 23 12.29 -4.76 -2.77
N TRP A 24 11.83 -3.68 -2.13
CA TRP A 24 10.82 -2.83 -2.76
C TRP A 24 11.46 -2.13 -3.97
N PRO A 25 10.78 -2.08 -5.12
CA PRO A 25 11.36 -1.57 -6.38
C PRO A 25 11.69 -0.08 -6.36
N TRP A 26 10.94 0.70 -5.58
CA TRP A 26 10.88 2.15 -5.73
C TRP A 26 11.60 2.81 -4.57
N LYS A 27 12.44 3.81 -4.87
CA LYS A 27 13.14 4.58 -3.83
C LYS A 27 12.18 5.44 -3.01
N ARG A 28 11.10 5.89 -3.64
CA ARG A 28 10.05 6.72 -3.06
C ARG A 28 8.71 6.20 -3.53
N THR A 29 7.77 6.03 -2.61
CA THR A 29 6.45 5.49 -2.92
C THR A 29 5.39 6.25 -2.18
N HIS A 30 4.38 6.66 -2.93
CA HIS A 30 3.27 7.45 -2.45
C HIS A 30 2.12 6.49 -2.22
N PHE A 31 1.60 6.47 -0.99
CA PHE A 31 0.44 5.67 -0.65
C PHE A 31 -0.75 6.60 -0.53
N ILE A 32 -1.80 6.34 -1.32
CA ILE A 32 -3.04 7.10 -1.32
C ILE A 32 -4.15 6.18 -0.85
N LEU A 33 -4.92 6.63 0.13
CA LEU A 33 -6.04 5.89 0.67
C LEU A 33 -7.12 5.76 -0.41
N ALA A 34 -7.43 4.53 -0.81
CA ALA A 34 -8.54 4.26 -1.70
C ALA A 34 -9.86 4.52 -0.97
N THR A 35 -10.89 5.00 -1.67
CA THR A 35 -12.23 5.22 -1.10
C THR A 35 -12.99 3.92 -0.83
N LYS A 36 -12.62 2.84 -1.55
CA LYS A 36 -13.21 1.52 -1.43
C LYS A 36 -12.13 0.46 -1.54
N CYS A 37 -12.31 -0.68 -0.87
CA CYS A 37 -11.46 -1.84 -1.08
C CYS A 37 -11.60 -2.36 -2.51
N HIS A 38 -10.48 -2.63 -3.19
CA HIS A 38 -10.50 -3.14 -4.57
C HIS A 38 -11.17 -4.50 -4.74
N ASN A 39 -11.14 -5.33 -3.71
CA ASN A 39 -11.73 -6.67 -3.74
C ASN A 39 -13.21 -6.67 -3.32
N CYS A 40 -13.52 -6.32 -2.07
CA CYS A 40 -14.90 -6.41 -1.56
C CYS A 40 -15.74 -5.15 -1.76
N LYS A 41 -15.18 -4.09 -2.35
CA LYS A 41 -15.83 -2.80 -2.64
C LYS A 41 -16.44 -2.08 -1.44
N THR A 42 -16.14 -2.52 -0.22
CA THR A 42 -16.56 -1.84 1.02
C THR A 42 -15.81 -0.53 1.17
N TYR A 43 -16.52 0.49 1.66
CA TYR A 43 -15.94 1.81 1.93
C TYR A 43 -14.85 1.71 2.99
N THR A 44 -13.78 2.44 2.77
CA THR A 44 -12.69 2.59 3.73
C THR A 44 -13.09 3.62 4.77
N ASP A 45 -12.97 3.26 6.04
CA ASP A 45 -13.30 4.18 7.12
C ASP A 45 -12.17 5.20 7.31
N THR A 46 -12.40 6.43 6.83
CA THR A 46 -11.45 7.54 6.93
C THR A 46 -11.46 8.22 8.30
N ASN A 47 -12.43 7.91 9.18
CA ASN A 47 -12.58 8.58 10.48
C ASN A 47 -11.59 8.08 11.55
N LEU A 48 -10.83 7.02 11.28
CA LEU A 48 -9.91 6.38 12.23
C LEU A 48 -8.56 7.10 12.38
N GLY A 49 -8.44 8.37 11.96
CA GLY A 49 -7.16 9.10 11.98
C GLY A 49 -6.14 8.51 11.01
N ILE A 50 -6.62 7.83 9.97
CA ILE A 50 -5.80 7.18 8.96
C ILE A 50 -5.35 8.24 7.94
N PRO A 51 -4.05 8.36 7.64
CA PRO A 51 -3.58 9.34 6.68
C PRO A 51 -4.11 9.01 5.28
N THR A 52 -4.68 10.02 4.63
CA THR A 52 -5.20 9.93 3.24
C THR A 52 -4.07 9.81 2.22
N HIS A 53 -2.93 10.44 2.50
CA HIS A 53 -1.73 10.35 1.68
C HIS A 53 -0.49 10.37 2.58
N PHE A 54 0.49 9.54 2.24
CA PHE A 54 1.83 9.62 2.84
C PHE A 54 2.88 9.02 1.91
N VAL A 55 4.14 9.33 2.21
CA VAL A 55 5.29 8.93 1.40
C VAL A 55 6.24 8.09 2.22
N ILE A 56 6.74 7.01 1.62
CA ILE A 56 7.77 6.15 2.19
C ILE A 56 9.02 6.16 1.32
N PHE A 57 10.18 6.18 1.97
CA PHE A 57 11.50 6.27 1.34
C PHE A 57 12.40 5.05 1.63
N SER A 58 11.91 4.05 2.36
CA SER A 58 12.71 2.88 2.74
C SER A 58 11.91 1.59 2.87
N ASP A 59 12.52 0.48 2.46
CA ASP A 59 11.96 -0.87 2.57
C ASP A 59 11.55 -1.22 4.02
N ARG A 60 12.34 -0.78 5.01
CA ARG A 60 12.02 -0.99 6.43
C ARG A 60 10.71 -0.32 6.85
N GLN A 61 10.44 0.88 6.34
CA GLN A 61 9.19 1.59 6.61
C GLN A 61 8.02 0.90 5.92
N ILE A 62 8.20 0.39 4.68
CA ILE A 62 7.17 -0.37 3.96
C ILE A 62 6.79 -1.63 4.73
N ILE A 63 7.77 -2.43 5.17
CA ILE A 63 7.49 -3.63 5.96
C ILE A 63 6.77 -3.28 7.27
N ARG A 64 7.16 -2.19 7.95
CA ARG A 64 6.46 -1.72 9.16
C ARG A 64 5.02 -1.30 8.87
N LEU A 65 4.80 -0.60 7.77
CA LEU A 65 3.48 -0.14 7.33
C LEU A 65 2.58 -1.32 6.99
N LEU A 66 3.08 -2.28 6.20
CA LEU A 66 2.33 -3.49 5.82
C LEU A 66 2.01 -4.40 7.02
N ASN A 67 2.69 -4.25 8.15
CA ASN A 67 2.29 -4.93 9.39
C ASN A 67 1.14 -4.24 10.14
N ARG A 68 0.79 -3.00 9.80
CA ARG A 68 -0.29 -2.26 10.47
C ARG A 68 -1.65 -2.78 10.02
N LYS A 69 -2.52 -3.10 10.98
CA LYS A 69 -3.89 -3.58 10.70
C LYS A 69 -4.71 -2.59 9.86
N PHE A 70 -4.56 -1.29 10.10
CA PHE A 70 -5.29 -0.25 9.36
C PHE A 70 -4.94 -0.21 7.87
N PHE A 71 -3.79 -0.76 7.46
CA PHE A 71 -3.36 -0.77 6.06
C PHE A 71 -4.14 -1.79 5.21
N TRP A 72 -4.79 -2.76 5.86
CA TRP A 72 -5.54 -3.83 5.23
C TRP A 72 -7.04 -3.57 5.35
N CYS A 73 -7.78 -4.02 4.34
CA CYS A 73 -9.23 -3.97 4.37
C CYS A 73 -9.76 -4.75 5.59
N GLN A 74 -10.57 -4.13 6.43
CA GLN A 74 -11.12 -4.78 7.62
C GLN A 74 -12.15 -5.87 7.30
N THR A 75 -12.80 -5.79 6.12
CA THR A 75 -13.79 -6.77 5.69
C THR A 75 -13.12 -8.03 5.12
N CYS A 76 -12.28 -7.89 4.09
CA CYS A 76 -11.70 -9.05 3.42
C CYS A 76 -10.33 -9.45 3.97
N LEU A 77 -9.62 -8.57 4.70
CA LEU A 77 -8.29 -8.77 5.30
C LEU A 77 -7.17 -9.20 4.32
N LEU A 78 -7.46 -9.33 3.03
CA LEU A 78 -6.58 -9.85 2.01
C LEU A 78 -5.89 -8.76 1.20
N PHE A 79 -6.59 -7.66 0.95
CA PHE A 79 -6.14 -6.55 0.10
C PHE A 79 -5.85 -5.30 0.93
N THR A 80 -4.90 -4.50 0.46
CA THR A 80 -4.64 -3.17 1.00
C THR A 80 -5.81 -2.24 0.71
N ILE A 81 -5.95 -1.22 1.54
CA ILE A 81 -6.87 -0.10 1.29
C ILE A 81 -6.13 1.12 0.74
N TYR A 82 -4.88 0.94 0.36
CA TYR A 82 -4.03 1.96 -0.21
C TYR A 82 -3.62 1.55 -1.61
N ASP A 83 -3.74 2.51 -2.50
CA ASP A 83 -3.08 2.53 -3.79
C ASP A 83 -1.68 3.09 -3.62
N HIS A 84 -0.77 2.67 -4.49
CA HIS A 84 0.62 3.09 -4.45
C HIS A 84 1.07 3.59 -5.81
N PHE A 85 1.83 4.68 -5.80
CA PHE A 85 2.25 5.40 -6.99
C PHE A 85 3.71 5.78 -6.90
N LEU A 86 4.33 5.91 -8.07
CA LEU A 86 5.59 6.61 -8.22
C LEU A 86 5.42 8.12 -7.97
N ASP A 87 6.53 8.81 -7.80
CA ASP A 87 6.56 10.25 -7.49
C ASP A 87 5.91 11.06 -8.61
N ASP A 88 6.14 10.66 -9.87
CA ASP A 88 5.62 11.26 -11.10
C ASP A 88 4.14 10.94 -11.39
N GLU A 89 3.57 9.92 -10.73
CA GLU A 89 2.18 9.51 -10.90
C GLU A 89 1.26 10.00 -9.77
N CYS A 90 1.83 10.54 -8.69
CA CYS A 90 1.07 10.91 -7.50
C CYS A 90 0.35 12.26 -7.64
N GLU A 91 -0.91 12.24 -8.07
CA GLU A 91 -1.76 13.45 -8.20
C GLU A 91 -1.87 14.29 -6.91
N TYR A 92 -1.77 13.67 -5.73
CA TYR A 92 -1.84 14.36 -4.43
C TYR A 92 -0.61 15.25 -4.14
N CYS A 93 0.54 14.99 -4.77
CA CYS A 93 1.75 15.79 -4.56
C CYS A 93 1.89 16.93 -5.56
N TYR A 94 1.14 16.88 -6.66
CA TYR A 94 1.15 17.90 -7.71
C TYR A 94 0.01 18.92 -7.57
N LYS A 95 -0.99 18.63 -6.74
CA LYS A 95 -2.04 19.59 -6.35
C LYS A 95 -1.60 20.43 -5.15
#